data_AF-A0A7K1SGI8-F1
#
_entry.id   AF-A0A7K1SGI8-F1
#
_cell.length_a   1.000
_cell.length_b   1.000
_cell.length_c   1.000
_cell.angle_alpha   90.00
_cell.angle_beta   90.00
_cell.angle_gamma   90.00
#
_symmetry.space_group_name_H-M   'P 1'
#
loop_
_entity.id
_entity.type
_entity.pdbx_description
1 polymer ?
#
loop_
_entity_poly.entity_id
_entity_poly.type
_entity_poly.pdbx_seq_one_letter_code
_entity_poly.pdbx_strand_id
1 'polypeptide(L)'
;MMVRFFLQIAGFGLLYTLILVATFPFLIYWGPAKPWQKFVQFLMEFPVDNEKIGVFSLPGMVAVMFLNGLLWGLMVVSLFKAVILLRNLAY
;
A
#
# COMPACT_ATOMS: atom_id res chain seq x y z
N MET A 1 -21.83 7.46 10.40
CA MET A 1 -21.10 7.84 9.16
C MET A 1 -19.59 7.59 9.24
N MET A 2 -18.93 7.94 10.34
CA MET A 2 -17.47 7.78 10.51
C MET A 2 -16.98 6.33 10.43
N VAL A 3 -17.68 5.38 11.08
CA VAL A 3 -17.30 3.95 11.04
C VAL A 3 -17.26 3.38 9.63
N ARG A 4 -18.26 3.70 8.79
CA ARG A 4 -18.30 3.25 7.38
C ARG A 4 -17.13 3.83 6.56
N PHE A 5 -16.69 5.05 6.87
CA PHE A 5 -15.53 5.67 6.22
C PHE A 5 -14.23 4.95 6.58
N PHE A 6 -14.00 4.68 7.86
CA PHE A 6 -12.84 3.91 8.30
C PHE A 6 -12.85 2.49 7.73
N LEU A 7 -14.03 1.86 7.64
CA LEU A 7 -14.18 0.54 7.01
C LEU A 7 -13.82 0.56 5.51
N GLN A 8 -14.18 1.62 4.79
CA GLN A 8 -13.83 1.79 3.38
C GLN A 8 -12.33 1.98 3.18
N ILE A 9 -11.67 2.76 4.05
CA ILE A 9 -10.22 2.96 4.00
C ILE A 9 -9.49 1.66 4.34
N ALA A 10 -9.89 0.98 5.41
CA ALA A 10 -9.31 -0.30 5.80
C ALA A 10 -9.50 -1.37 4.71
N GLY A 11 -10.71 -1.44 4.13
CA GLY A 11 -11.01 -2.33 3.01
C GLY A 11 -10.14 -2.04 1.79
N PHE A 12 -9.97 -0.76 1.42
CA PHE A 12 -9.06 -0.36 0.35
C PHE A 12 -7.61 -0.76 0.66
N GLY A 13 -7.12 -0.49 1.87
CA GLY A 13 -5.76 -0.83 2.29
C GLY A 13 -5.50 -2.34 2.24
N LEU A 14 -6.44 -3.16 2.68
CA LEU A 14 -6.36 -4.61 2.58
C LEU A 14 -6.31 -5.09 1.14
N LEU A 15 -7.21 -4.58 0.29
CA LEU A 15 -7.31 -4.97 -1.12
C LEU A 15 -6.05 -4.55 -1.90
N TYR A 16 -5.54 -3.35 -1.64
CA TYR A 16 -4.28 -2.85 -2.17
C TYR A 16 -3.09 -3.74 -1.79
N THR A 17 -3.01 -4.13 -0.51
CA THR A 17 -1.95 -5.00 0.00
C THR A 17 -2.03 -6.38 -0.64
N LEU A 18 -3.23 -6.96 -0.75
CA LEU A 18 -3.45 -8.25 -1.40
C LEU A 18 -3.02 -8.22 -2.86
N ILE A 19 -3.40 -7.17 -3.61
CA ILE A 19 -3.00 -7.02 -5.01
C ILE A 19 -1.47 -6.89 -5.11
N LEU A 20 -0.84 -6.07 -4.28
CA LEU A 20 0.61 -5.89 -4.31
C LEU A 20 1.34 -7.18 -3.97
N VAL A 21 0.93 -7.90 -2.93
CA VAL A 21 1.55 -9.17 -2.55
C VAL A 21 1.35 -10.22 -3.65
N ALA A 22 0.15 -10.31 -4.23
CA ALA A 22 -0.14 -11.25 -5.31
C ALA A 22 0.62 -10.91 -6.61
N THR A 23 0.83 -9.63 -6.90
CA THR A 23 1.56 -9.16 -8.09
C THR A 23 3.06 -9.05 -7.86
N PHE A 24 3.54 -9.10 -6.62
CA PHE A 24 4.94 -8.94 -6.25
C PHE A 24 5.87 -9.92 -6.99
N PRO A 25 5.57 -11.24 -7.07
CA PRO A 25 6.39 -12.17 -7.83
C PRO A 25 6.46 -11.78 -9.32
N PHE A 26 5.32 -11.43 -9.92
CA PHE A 26 5.27 -11.08 -11.35
C PHE A 26 6.00 -9.78 -11.65
N LEU A 27 5.93 -8.78 -10.76
CA LEU A 27 6.68 -7.55 -10.93
C LEU A 27 8.19 -7.81 -10.94
N ILE A 28 8.68 -8.64 -10.02
CA ILE A 28 10.12 -8.96 -9.89
C ILE A 28 10.63 -9.79 -11.07
N TYR A 29 9.87 -10.81 -11.50
CA TYR A 29 10.33 -11.74 -12.52
C TYR A 29 10.07 -11.27 -13.95
N TRP A 30 9.01 -10.50 -14.20
CA TRP A 30 8.55 -10.14 -15.56
C TRP A 30 8.53 -8.62 -15.74
N GLY A 31 9.68 -8.05 -16.11
CA GLY A 31 9.81 -6.66 -16.52
C GLY A 31 11.26 -6.17 -16.44
N PRO A 32 11.61 -5.08 -17.14
CA PRO A 32 12.90 -4.43 -16.93
C PRO A 32 12.99 -3.96 -15.48
N ALA A 33 14.15 -4.17 -14.85
CA ALA A 33 14.37 -3.88 -13.44
C ALA A 33 14.00 -2.43 -13.12
N LYS A 34 12.91 -2.23 -12.39
CA LYS A 34 12.43 -0.90 -12.00
C LYS A 34 13.29 -0.35 -10.86
N PRO A 35 13.46 0.98 -10.73
CA PRO A 35 14.27 1.57 -9.66
C PRO A 35 13.89 1.13 -8.25
N TRP A 36 12.60 0.89 -7.99
CA TRP A 36 12.12 0.39 -6.71
C TRP A 36 12.52 -1.07 -6.44
N GLN A 37 12.77 -1.88 -7.47
CA GLN A 37 13.23 -3.27 -7.31
C GLN A 37 14.68 -3.31 -6.85
N LYS A 38 15.52 -2.39 -7.33
CA LYS A 38 16.87 -2.20 -6.81
C LYS A 38 16.85 -1.70 -5.37
N PHE A 39 15.87 -0.88 -5.00
CA PHE A 39 15.68 -0.48 -3.60
C PHE A 39 15.28 -1.67 -2.73
N VAL A 40 14.37 -2.53 -3.21
CA VAL A 40 13.97 -3.76 -2.52
C VAL A 40 15.11 -4.79 -2.45
N GLN A 41 15.91 -4.94 -3.49
CA GLN A 41 17.11 -5.79 -3.50
C GLN A 41 18.20 -5.23 -2.59
N PHE A 42 18.49 -3.93 -2.66
CA PHE A 42 19.40 -3.24 -1.75
C PHE A 42 18.97 -3.40 -0.30
N LEU A 43 17.66 -3.31 -0.03
CA LEU A 43 17.12 -3.60 1.27
C LEU A 43 17.42 -5.07 1.65
N MET A 44 17.10 -6.04 0.78
CA MET A 44 17.36 -7.47 1.05
C MET A 44 18.84 -7.84 1.19
N GLU A 45 19.74 -7.12 0.52
CA GLU A 45 21.19 -7.34 0.51
C GLU A 45 21.93 -6.47 1.55
N PHE A 46 21.25 -5.50 2.18
CA PHE A 46 21.88 -4.65 3.19
C PHE A 46 22.27 -5.52 4.39
N PRO A 47 23.55 -5.53 4.80
CA PRO A 47 24.01 -6.29 5.96
C PRO A 47 23.62 -5.52 7.22
N VAL A 48 22.32 -5.48 7.52
CA VAL A 48 21.85 -5.15 8.86
C VAL A 48 21.81 -6.47 9.61
N ASP A 49 22.54 -6.56 10.71
CA ASP A 49 22.45 -7.66 11.66
C ASP A 49 21.00 -8.13 11.80
N ASN A 50 20.71 -9.32 11.28
CA ASN A 50 19.38 -9.95 11.21
C ASN A 50 18.76 -10.24 12.59
N GLU A 51 19.34 -9.72 13.67
CA GLU A 51 18.90 -9.98 15.04
C GLU A 51 18.07 -8.84 15.65
N LYS A 52 18.08 -7.62 15.10
CA LYS A 52 17.34 -6.50 15.74
C LYS A 52 16.54 -5.66 14.77
N ILE A 53 15.22 -5.78 14.96
CA ILE A 53 14.13 -4.90 14.53
C ILE A 53 13.68 -5.15 13.09
N GLY A 54 12.87 -6.21 12.90
CA GLY A 54 11.48 -6.16 12.40
C GLY A 54 11.15 -5.54 11.03
N VAL A 55 12.08 -4.90 10.34
CA VAL A 55 11.86 -4.16 9.09
C VAL A 55 12.00 -5.09 7.87
N PHE A 56 12.66 -6.24 8.04
CA PHE A 56 13.01 -7.19 6.98
C PHE A 56 12.28 -8.53 7.00
N SER A 57 11.32 -8.69 7.90
CA SER A 57 10.47 -9.88 7.90
C SER A 57 9.32 -9.68 6.90
N LEU A 58 8.85 -10.76 6.26
CA LEU A 58 7.65 -10.74 5.40
C LEU A 58 6.46 -9.97 6.06
N PRO A 59 6.22 -10.11 7.38
CA PRO A 59 5.27 -9.26 8.10
C PRO A 59 5.57 -7.75 8.05
N GLY A 60 6.83 -7.32 8.15
CA GLY A 60 7.24 -5.91 8.07
C GLY A 60 6.97 -5.31 6.70
N MET A 61 7.28 -6.05 5.63
CA MET A 61 6.97 -5.63 4.26
C MET A 61 5.46 -5.51 4.02
N VAL A 62 4.68 -6.49 4.48
CA VAL A 62 3.21 -6.47 4.39
C VAL A 62 2.64 -5.29 5.19
N ALA A 63 3.19 -4.99 6.37
CA ALA A 63 2.77 -3.84 7.17
C ALA A 63 3.02 -2.50 6.45
N VAL A 64 4.19 -2.33 5.82
CA VAL A 64 4.49 -1.12 5.03
C VAL A 64 3.55 -0.98 3.83
N MET A 65 3.29 -2.08 3.11
CA MET A 65 2.33 -2.10 2.00
C MET A 65 0.92 -1.76 2.47
N PHE A 66 0.51 -2.26 3.64
CA PHE A 66 -0.78 -1.95 4.23
C PHE A 66 -0.91 -0.49 4.67
N LEU A 67 0.10 0.06 5.34
CA LEU A 67 0.13 1.48 5.70
C LEU A 67 0.05 2.38 4.46
N ASN A 68 0.79 2.04 3.41
CA ASN A 68 0.69 2.75 2.13
C ASN A 68 -0.71 2.63 1.52
N GLY A 69 -1.30 1.43 1.56
CA GLY A 69 -2.69 1.20 1.16
C GLY A 69 -3.70 2.05 1.93
N LEU A 70 -3.50 2.24 3.24
CA LEU A 70 -4.37 3.12 4.05
C LEU A 70 -4.27 4.59 3.64
N LEU A 71 -3.06 5.08 3.32
CA LEU A 71 -2.87 6.46 2.83
C LEU A 71 -3.57 6.68 1.49
N TRP A 72 -3.41 5.75 0.56
CA TRP A 72 -4.13 5.78 -0.72
C TRP A 72 -5.64 5.65 -0.54
N GLY A 73 -6.09 4.78 0.36
CA GLY A 73 -7.50 4.62 0.69
C GLY A 73 -8.11 5.91 1.24
N LEU A 74 -7.41 6.58 2.16
CA LEU A 74 -7.81 7.88 2.69
C LEU A 74 -7.96 8.91 1.56
N MET A 75 -6.97 9.00 0.67
CA MET A 75 -6.98 9.96 -0.44
C MET A 75 -8.12 9.68 -1.43
N VAL A 76 -8.25 8.44 -1.90
CA VAL A 76 -9.24 8.05 -2.92
C VAL A 76 -10.66 8.17 -2.38
N VAL A 77 -10.94 7.67 -1.18
CA VAL A 77 -12.28 7.74 -0.59
C VAL A 77 -12.67 9.20 -0.30
N SER A 78 -11.72 10.04 0.14
CA SER A 78 -11.99 11.46 0.38
C SER A 78 -12.25 12.22 -0.91
N LEU A 79 -11.48 11.96 -1.97
CA LEU A 79 -11.72 12.51 -3.31
C LEU A 79 -13.10 12.13 -3.83
N PHE A 80 -13.50 10.86 -3.73
CA PHE A 80 -14.81 10.42 -4.16
C PHE A 80 -15.95 11.14 -3.44
N LYS A 81 -15.82 11.31 -2.12
CA LYS A 81 -16.79 12.06 -1.32
C LYS A 81 -16.82 13.55 -1.70
N ALA A 82 -15.67 14.16 -1.95
CA ALA A 82 -15.59 15.54 -2.41
C ALA A 82 -16.27 15.72 -3.77
N VAL A 83 -16.09 14.80 -4.71
CA VAL A 83 -16.77 14.82 -6.01
C VAL A 83 -18.29 14.70 -5.86
N ILE A 84 -18.77 13.82 -4.98
CA ILE A 84 -20.21 13.68 -4.69
C ILE A 84 -20.77 14.98 -4.08
N LEU A 85 -20.04 15.60 -3.16
CA LEU A 85 -20.44 16.87 -2.55
C LEU A 85 -20.51 17.99 -3.59
N LEU A 86 -19.49 18.11 -4.45
CA LEU A 86 -19.46 19.11 -5.53
C LEU A 86 -20.63 18.90 -6.50
N ARG A 87 -20.93 17.65 -6.87
CA ARG A 87 -22.09 17.33 -7.70
C ARG A 87 -23.38 17.81 -7.04
N ASN A 88 -23.57 17.53 -5.75
CA ASN A 88 -24.78 17.93 -5.03
C ASN A 88 -24.92 19.45 -4.83
N LEU A 89 -23.84 20.21 -4.94
CA LEU A 89 -23.87 21.69 -4.88
C LEU A 89 -24.13 22.33 -6.24
N ALA A 90 -23.87 21.60 -7.33
CA ALA A 90 -24.07 22.07 -8.70
C ALA A 90 -25.50 21.87 -9.22
N TYR A 91 -26.33 21.11 -8.50
CA TYR A 91 -27.76 20.89 -8.74
C TYR A 91 -28.58 21.48 -7.60
#